data_AF-A0A259JX41-F1
#
_entry.id   AF-A0A259JX41-F1
#
_cell.length_a   1.000
_cell.length_b   1.000
_cell.length_c   1.000
_cell.angle_alpha   90.00
_cell.angle_beta   90.00
_cell.angle_gamma   90.00
#
_symmetry.space_group_name_H-M   'P 1'
#
loop_
_entity.id
_entity.type
_entity.pdbx_description
1 polymer ?
#
loop_
_entity_poly.entity_id
_entity_poly.type
_entity_poly.pdbx_seq_one_letter_code
_entity_poly.pdbx_strand_id
1 'polypeptide(L)'
;FEAPDEQRFPATRLSRQAAEAGGAMPAVLNAANEVAVAAFLAGHLSFTRIAVIVEETMARYAPSAPAALAEVLAVDREARAQAQGLLETA
;
A
#
# COMPACT_ATOMS: atom_id res chain seq x y z
N PHE A 1 -24.03 2.94 16.82
CA PHE A 1 -22.80 3.32 16.11
C PHE A 1 -21.62 2.93 16.96
N GLU A 2 -20.55 2.44 16.34
CA GLU A 2 -19.31 2.05 17.01
C GLU A 2 -18.11 2.62 16.24
N ALA A 3 -17.01 2.86 16.95
CA ALA A 3 -15.77 3.31 16.33
C ALA A 3 -15.10 2.13 15.59
N PRO A 4 -14.39 2.39 14.48
CA PRO A 4 -13.59 1.36 13.81
C PRO A 4 -12.52 0.79 14.75
N ASP A 5 -12.36 -0.53 14.74
CA ASP A 5 -11.22 -1.19 15.39
C ASP A 5 -10.02 -1.22 14.43
N GLU A 6 -9.15 -0.23 14.56
CA GLU A 6 -7.96 -0.07 13.71
C GLU A 6 -6.82 -1.05 14.06
N GLN A 7 -6.92 -1.78 15.19
CA GLN A 7 -6.00 -2.89 15.49
C GLN A 7 -6.41 -4.15 14.72
N ARG A 8 -7.72 -4.44 14.69
CA ARG A 8 -8.27 -5.58 13.96
C ARG A 8 -8.33 -5.35 12.46
N PHE A 9 -8.56 -4.10 12.03
CA PHE A 9 -8.67 -3.72 10.62
C PHE A 9 -7.71 -2.56 10.27
N PRO A 10 -6.38 -2.81 10.19
CA PRO A 10 -5.38 -1.75 10.02
C PRO A 10 -5.55 -0.91 8.74
N ALA A 11 -6.23 -1.44 7.72
CA ALA A 11 -6.44 -0.75 6.45
C ALA A 11 -7.12 0.62 6.58
N THR A 12 -7.99 0.81 7.58
CA THR A 12 -8.63 2.11 7.84
C THR A 12 -7.60 3.15 8.31
N ARG A 13 -6.72 2.78 9.24
CA ARG A 13 -5.60 3.62 9.69
C ARG A 13 -4.65 3.93 8.55
N LEU A 14 -4.24 2.94 7.76
CA LEU A 14 -3.31 3.12 6.64
C LEU A 14 -3.90 4.07 5.59
N SER A 15 -5.20 3.91 5.25
CA SER A 15 -5.89 4.81 4.32
C SER A 15 -5.91 6.25 4.81
N ARG A 16 -6.16 6.46 6.11
CA ARG A 16 -6.13 7.77 6.74
C ARG A 16 -4.74 8.39 6.67
N GLN A 17 -3.71 7.62 7.04
CA GLN A 17 -2.31 8.06 6.99
C GLN A 17 -1.89 8.47 5.57
N ALA A 18 -2.28 7.70 4.55
CA ALA A 18 -1.99 8.04 3.16
C ALA A 18 -2.71 9.33 2.72
N ALA A 19 -3.98 9.49 3.11
CA ALA A 19 -4.75 10.70 2.81
C ALA A 19 -4.18 11.95 3.49
N GLU A 20 -3.78 11.83 4.76
CA GLU A 20 -3.16 12.92 5.54
C GLU A 20 -1.77 13.30 5.00
N ALA A 21 -0.96 12.31 4.62
CA ALA A 21 0.35 12.55 4.00
C ALA A 21 0.22 13.24 2.62
N GLY A 22 -0.84 12.92 1.87
CA GLY A 22 -1.08 13.46 0.54
C GLY A 22 0.07 13.17 -0.43
N GLY A 23 0.23 14.04 -1.44
CA GLY A 23 1.28 13.89 -2.44
C GLY A 23 1.22 12.53 -3.14
N ALA A 24 2.32 11.78 -3.07
CA ALA A 24 2.44 10.47 -3.70
C ALA A 24 1.86 9.31 -2.88
N MET A 25 1.67 9.49 -1.57
CA MET A 25 1.40 8.39 -0.65
C MET A 25 0.09 7.62 -0.94
N PRO A 26 -1.02 8.27 -1.36
CA PRO A 26 -2.21 7.54 -1.80
C PRO A 26 -1.96 6.59 -2.98
N ALA A 27 -1.11 6.98 -3.93
CA ALA A 27 -0.75 6.12 -5.06
C ALA A 27 0.12 4.94 -4.62
N VAL A 28 1.04 5.15 -3.68
CA VAL A 28 1.85 4.08 -3.08
C VAL A 28 0.96 3.05 -2.38
N LEU A 29 0.04 3.52 -1.53
CA LEU A 29 -0.93 2.65 -0.84
C LEU A 29 -1.75 1.83 -1.83
N ASN A 30 -2.32 2.48 -2.85
CA ASN A 30 -3.19 1.80 -3.81
C ASN A 30 -2.42 0.72 -4.60
N ALA A 31 -1.24 1.06 -5.11
CA ALA A 31 -0.39 0.15 -5.86
C ALA A 31 0.03 -1.08 -5.02
N ALA A 32 0.44 -0.85 -3.77
CA ALA A 32 0.82 -1.92 -2.85
C ALA A 32 -0.38 -2.83 -2.52
N ASN A 33 -1.57 -2.25 -2.32
CA ASN A 33 -2.79 -3.01 -2.05
C ASN A 33 -3.15 -3.92 -3.22
N GLU A 34 -3.10 -3.43 -4.46
CA GLU A 34 -3.40 -4.25 -5.63
C GLU A 34 -2.45 -5.45 -5.78
N VAL A 35 -1.15 -5.26 -5.53
CA VAL A 35 -0.17 -6.35 -5.53
C VAL A 35 -0.47 -7.37 -4.44
N ALA A 36 -0.70 -6.91 -3.21
CA ALA A 36 -0.93 -7.78 -2.06
C ALA A 36 -2.27 -8.55 -2.17
N VAL A 37 -3.33 -7.88 -2.64
CA VAL A 37 -4.63 -8.51 -2.89
C VAL A 37 -4.52 -9.54 -4.02
N ALA A 38 -3.81 -9.24 -5.11
CA ALA A 38 -3.59 -10.20 -6.18
C ALA A 38 -2.87 -11.46 -5.67
N ALA A 39 -1.83 -11.30 -4.85
CA ALA A 39 -1.12 -12.42 -4.24
C ALA A 39 -2.01 -13.23 -3.28
N PHE A 40 -2.88 -12.58 -2.51
CA PHE A 40 -3.87 -13.26 -1.67
C PHE A 40 -4.86 -14.08 -2.51
N LEU A 41 -5.42 -13.49 -3.57
CA LEU A 41 -6.36 -14.17 -4.45
C LEU A 41 -5.72 -15.34 -5.21
N ALA A 42 -4.41 -15.25 -5.49
CA ALA A 42 -3.63 -16.34 -6.08
C ALA A 42 -3.22 -17.43 -5.07
N GLY A 43 -3.54 -17.28 -3.78
CA GLY A 43 -3.18 -18.24 -2.73
C GLY A 43 -1.71 -18.15 -2.27
N HIS A 44 -1.02 -17.07 -2.61
CA HIS A 44 0.39 -16.83 -2.24
C HIS A 44 0.55 -15.95 -1.00
N LEU A 45 -0.53 -15.34 -0.51
CA LEU A 45 -0.50 -14.47 0.66
C LEU A 45 -1.70 -14.79 1.56
N SER A 46 -1.52 -14.73 2.89
CA SER A 46 -2.66 -14.82 3.81
C SER A 46 -3.38 -13.47 3.92
N PHE A 47 -4.68 -13.49 4.23
CA PHE A 47 -5.50 -12.26 4.27
C PHE A 47 -4.92 -11.17 5.19
N THR A 48 -4.44 -11.56 6.38
CA THR A 48 -3.89 -10.61 7.37
C THR A 48 -2.58 -9.97 6.91
N ARG A 49 -1.84 -10.60 5.99
CA ARG A 49 -0.59 -10.06 5.45
C ARG A 49 -0.79 -8.98 4.40
N ILE A 50 -1.99 -8.81 3.85
CA ILE A 50 -2.28 -7.71 2.91
C ILE A 50 -1.93 -6.36 3.53
N ALA A 51 -2.47 -6.09 4.73
CA ALA A 51 -2.22 -4.82 5.43
C ALA A 51 -0.73 -4.64 5.79
N VAL A 52 -0.02 -5.74 6.11
CA VAL A 52 1.41 -5.72 6.41
C VAL A 52 2.23 -5.29 5.20
N ILE A 53 1.97 -5.87 4.03
CA ILE A 53 2.67 -5.51 2.78
C ILE A 53 2.41 -4.05 2.41
N VAL A 54 1.16 -3.59 2.54
CA VAL A 54 0.80 -2.18 2.27
C VAL A 54 1.54 -1.24 3.22
N GLU A 55 1.51 -1.51 4.53
CA GLU A 55 2.18 -0.70 5.54
C GLU A 55 3.71 -0.64 5.31
N GLU A 56 4.34 -1.79 5.05
CA GLU A 56 5.77 -1.83 4.77
C GLU A 56 6.15 -1.10 3.48
N THR A 57 5.33 -1.20 2.43
CA THR A 57 5.58 -0.47 1.18
C THR A 57 5.50 1.05 1.40
N MET A 58 4.47 1.52 2.10
CA MET A 58 4.32 2.94 2.46
C MET A 58 5.49 3.43 3.33
N ALA A 59 5.99 2.61 4.25
CA ALA A 59 7.11 2.96 5.11
C ALA A 59 8.46 3.03 4.38
N ARG A 60 8.66 2.18 3.36
CA ARG A 60 9.93 2.08 2.61
C ARG A 60 9.99 3.02 1.41
N TYR A 61 8.85 3.44 0.88
CA TYR A 61 8.78 4.23 -0.35
C TYR A 61 7.95 5.51 -0.16
N ALA A 62 8.65 6.63 0.03
CA ALA A 62 8.06 7.96 0.18
C ALA A 62 8.63 8.94 -0.87
N PRO A 63 8.21 8.81 -2.15
CA PRO A 63 8.68 9.69 -3.22
C PRO A 63 8.09 11.11 -3.10
N SER A 64 8.69 12.06 -3.81
CA SER A 64 8.17 13.42 -3.89
C SER A 64 6.77 13.47 -4.51
N ALA A 65 6.00 14.51 -4.17
CA ALA A 65 4.67 14.71 -4.72
C ALA A 65 4.73 14.86 -6.26
N PRO A 66 3.96 14.06 -7.02
CA PRO A 66 3.99 14.10 -8.47
C PRO A 66 3.34 15.39 -9.00
N ALA A 67 3.95 16.00 -10.01
CA ALA A 67 3.45 17.22 -10.67
C ALA A 67 2.66 16.91 -11.96
N ALA A 68 2.73 15.68 -12.46
CA ALA A 68 2.08 15.25 -13.69
C ALA A 68 1.63 13.78 -13.63
N LEU A 69 0.71 13.40 -14.51
CA LEU A 69 0.22 12.01 -14.60
C LEU A 69 1.35 10.99 -14.81
N ALA A 70 2.35 11.33 -15.64
CA ALA A 70 3.48 10.45 -15.89
C ALA A 70 4.27 10.11 -14.61
N GLU A 71 4.35 11.06 -13.69
CA GLU A 71 5.02 10.87 -12.39
C GLU A 71 4.16 10.01 -11.46
N VAL A 72 2.83 10.18 -11.46
CA VAL A 72 1.92 9.27 -10.74
C VAL A 72 2.08 7.83 -11.21
N LEU A 73 2.16 7.63 -12.54
CA LEU A 73 2.38 6.30 -13.12
C LEU A 73 3.78 5.73 -12.83
N ALA A 74 4.79 6.58 -12.66
CA ALA A 74 6.10 6.16 -12.19
C ALA A 74 6.06 5.74 -10.71
N VAL A 75 5.37 6.51 -9.86
CA VAL A 75 5.15 6.17 -8.45
C VAL A 75 4.43 4.83 -8.32
N ASP A 76 3.35 4.61 -9.07
CA ASP A 76 2.61 3.34 -9.08
C ASP A 76 3.52 2.17 -9.45
N ARG A 77 4.27 2.27 -10.56
CA ARG A 77 5.17 1.18 -11.00
C ARG A 77 6.23 0.84 -9.96
N GLU A 78 6.86 1.84 -9.35
CA GLU A 78 7.88 1.61 -8.33
C GLU A 78 7.26 1.03 -7.05
N ALA A 79 6.12 1.54 -6.60
CA ALA A 79 5.41 0.99 -5.45
C ALA A 79 5.02 -0.47 -5.65
N ARG A 80 4.63 -0.88 -6.88
CA ARG A 80 4.40 -2.29 -7.22
C ARG A 80 5.67 -3.12 -7.12
N ALA A 81 6.79 -2.62 -7.64
CA ALA A 81 8.07 -3.34 -7.55
C ALA A 81 8.51 -3.53 -6.10
N GLN A 82 8.36 -2.50 -5.26
CA GLN A 82 8.62 -2.58 -3.82
C GLN A 82 7.72 -3.61 -3.14
N ALA A 83 6.41 -3.56 -3.38
CA ALA A 83 5.46 -4.51 -2.83
C ALA A 83 5.75 -5.96 -3.27
N GLN A 84 6.16 -6.17 -4.53
CA GLN A 84 6.56 -7.48 -5.04
C GLN A 84 7.80 -8.03 -4.34
N GLY A 85 8.84 -7.20 -4.13
CA GLY A 85 10.04 -7.61 -3.39
C GLY A 85 9.74 -8.02 -1.93
N LEU A 86 8.71 -7.42 -1.31
CA LEU A 86 8.25 -7.82 0.02
C LEU A 86 7.55 -9.19 0.04
N LEU A 87 6.88 -9.56 -1.05
CA LEU A 87 6.25 -10.89 -1.17
C LEU A 87 7.30 -12.00 -1.27
N GLU A 88 8.44 -11.74 -1.92
CA GLU A 88 9.53 -12.72 -2.07
C GLU A 88 10.26 -13.02 -0.75
N THR A 89 10.14 -12.12 0.23
CA THR A 89 10.81 -12.24 1.54
C THR A 89 9.87 -12.78 2.64
N ALA A 90 8.57 -12.95 2.33
CA ALA A 90 7.52 -13.35 3.28
C ALA A 90 7.26 -14.86 3.29
#